data_AF-A0A9R1C2K5-F1
#
_entry.id   AF-A0A9R1C2K5-F1
#
_cell.length_a   1.000
_cell.length_b   1.000
_cell.length_c   1.000
_cell.angle_alpha   90.00
_cell.angle_beta   90.00
_cell.angle_gamma   90.00
#
_symmetry.space_group_name_H-M   'P 1'
#
loop_
_entity.id
_entity.type
_entity.pdbx_description
1 polymer ?
#
loop_
_entity_poly.entity_id
_entity_poly.type
_entity_poly.pdbx_seq_one_letter_code
_entity_poly.pdbx_strand_id
1 'polypeptide(L)'
;MMIARGCLLRSKAESIVKHVASGGSWHGLHSFSEASARGFSSEPSLQAHSTEEIGFKGHGMLAPFTAGWQSTDVHPLVIDRSEGAYVYDINGKKYIDALAGLWCTALGGSEPRLVKAATEQLNKLPFYHSFWNRTTKPSLDLANDVLSMFTAREMGKVFFANSGSEANDSQVKLVWYYNNAMGRPDKKKFIARSKSYHGSTLISASLSGLPALHQKFDLPAPFVLHTDCPHYWRFHLPDETEEEFSTRLANNLENLILKEGPETIAAFIAEPVMGAGGVILPPKTYFEKIQAVLKKYDVLLIADEVITAFGRLGTMFGCDMYNIQPDLVSIAKALSSAYMPIAAILVSPEIADVVHSQSSKLGSFAHGFTYSGHPVACAVAIEALKIYKERNITEHVNTIATRFQEGIKAFSGSPIIGEIRGLGLILGTEFADNKSPNDPFPAEWDELLVIVLISSQHEKRGIPIS
;
A
#
# COMPACT_ATOMS: atom_id res chain seq x y z
N MET A 1 -21.12 -53.49 15.27
CA MET A 1 -20.76 -52.91 16.59
C MET A 1 -20.46 -51.44 16.35
N MET A 2 -21.42 -50.50 16.34
CA MET A 2 -22.24 -50.00 17.47
C MET A 2 -21.29 -49.42 18.56
N ILE A 3 -21.31 -48.14 18.96
CA ILE A 3 -22.42 -47.19 19.20
C ILE A 3 -21.90 -45.74 19.15
N ALA A 4 -22.68 -44.86 18.52
CA ALA A 4 -22.67 -43.41 18.68
C ALA A 4 -23.60 -42.98 19.83
N ARG A 5 -23.33 -41.85 20.49
CA ARG A 5 -24.32 -41.14 21.31
C ARG A 5 -24.32 -39.64 20.98
N GLY A 6 -25.39 -39.21 20.32
CA GLY A 6 -25.90 -37.85 20.41
C GLY A 6 -26.96 -37.75 21.53
N CYS A 7 -27.31 -36.53 21.91
CA CYS A 7 -28.58 -36.26 22.56
C CYS A 7 -29.13 -34.90 22.08
N LEU A 8 -30.40 -34.95 21.68
CA LEU A 8 -31.27 -33.92 21.12
C LEU A 8 -32.54 -33.96 21.97
N LEU A 9 -33.09 -32.82 22.39
CA LEU A 9 -34.49 -32.67 22.85
C LEU A 9 -35.00 -31.32 22.30
N ARG A 10 -35.74 -31.31 21.17
CA ARG A 10 -37.23 -31.24 21.03
C ARG A 10 -37.87 -30.12 21.85
N SER A 11 -38.25 -28.98 21.26
CA SER A 11 -39.46 -28.67 20.48
C SER A 11 -40.80 -28.72 21.25
N LYS A 12 -41.49 -27.59 21.33
CA LYS A 12 -42.95 -27.50 21.11
C LYS A 12 -43.37 -26.07 20.77
N ALA A 13 -44.20 -25.95 19.74
CA ALA A 13 -44.89 -24.75 19.28
C ALA A 13 -46.39 -24.90 19.58
N GLU A 14 -47.09 -23.77 19.76
CA GLU A 14 -48.55 -23.54 19.60
C GLU A 14 -48.73 -22.01 19.80
N SER A 15 -49.09 -21.19 18.79
CA SER A 15 -50.36 -21.03 18.06
C SER A 15 -51.17 -19.80 18.54
N ILE A 16 -51.14 -18.73 17.73
CA ILE A 16 -52.24 -17.87 17.22
C ILE A 16 -53.28 -17.26 18.20
N VAL A 17 -53.48 -15.92 18.17
CA VAL A 17 -54.72 -15.19 17.77
C VAL A 17 -54.55 -13.66 17.92
N LYS A 18 -55.06 -12.92 16.92
CA LYS A 18 -55.19 -11.45 16.75
C LYS A 18 -56.27 -10.81 17.65
N HIS A 19 -56.13 -9.53 17.97
CA HIS A 19 -57.14 -8.42 18.00
C HIS A 19 -56.37 -7.11 18.30
N VAL A 20 -56.18 -6.12 17.41
CA VAL A 20 -57.07 -5.06 16.86
C VAL A 20 -57.67 -4.08 17.89
N ALA A 21 -57.17 -2.84 17.79
CA ALA A 21 -57.79 -1.51 17.93
C ALA A 21 -58.25 -0.95 19.29
N SER A 22 -57.67 0.22 19.62
CA SER A 22 -58.30 1.53 19.87
C SER A 22 -57.35 2.32 20.80
N GLY A 23 -56.93 3.55 20.52
CA GLY A 23 -57.67 4.72 20.07
C GLY A 23 -57.76 5.68 21.27
N GLY A 24 -57.02 6.79 21.26
CA GLY A 24 -57.12 7.78 22.33
C GLY A 24 -55.99 8.80 22.38
N SER A 25 -56.03 9.80 21.50
CA SER A 25 -55.30 11.05 21.66
C SER A 25 -56.15 12.01 22.50
N TRP A 26 -55.57 12.69 23.49
CA TRP A 26 -56.10 13.96 24.01
C TRP A 26 -54.95 14.93 24.34
N HIS A 27 -55.18 16.18 23.93
CA HIS A 27 -54.29 17.34 23.95
C HIS A 27 -54.21 18.08 25.30
N GLY A 28 -53.12 18.86 25.43
CA GLY A 28 -53.06 20.16 26.13
C GLY A 28 -52.50 20.09 27.56
N LEU A 29 -51.77 21.08 28.10
CA LEU A 29 -51.38 22.44 27.69
C LEU A 29 -50.37 22.96 28.75
N HIS A 30 -49.44 23.81 28.33
CA HIS A 30 -48.65 24.84 29.05
C HIS A 30 -48.25 24.70 30.55
N SER A 31 -46.96 24.91 30.84
CA SER A 31 -46.45 26.19 31.38
C SER A 31 -44.95 26.15 31.70
N PHE A 32 -44.29 27.31 31.52
CA PHE A 32 -42.88 27.60 31.78
C PHE A 32 -42.71 28.30 33.14
N SER A 33 -41.45 28.35 33.59
CA SER A 33 -40.86 29.08 34.73
C SER A 33 -40.93 28.34 36.09
N GLU A 34 -39.92 28.36 36.97
CA GLU A 34 -38.91 29.38 37.23
C GLU A 34 -37.68 28.77 37.95
N ALA A 35 -36.52 29.36 37.72
CA ALA A 35 -35.26 29.04 38.40
C ALA A 35 -35.23 29.63 39.82
N SER A 36 -34.57 28.95 40.75
CA SER A 36 -34.18 29.51 42.04
C SER A 36 -32.73 29.13 42.37
N ALA A 37 -31.96 30.18 42.61
CA ALA A 37 -30.53 30.20 42.83
C ALA A 37 -30.12 29.42 44.09
N ARG A 38 -28.96 28.73 44.01
CA ARG A 38 -28.19 28.32 45.18
C ARG A 38 -26.79 28.89 45.07
N GLY A 39 -26.34 29.40 46.21
CA GLY A 39 -25.28 30.37 46.34
C GLY A 39 -23.88 29.83 46.08
N PHE A 40 -23.03 30.74 45.63
CA PHE A 40 -21.59 30.59 45.56
C PHE A 40 -21.00 30.53 46.98
N SER A 41 -20.32 29.43 47.31
CA SER A 41 -19.30 29.40 48.35
C SER A 41 -17.97 29.06 47.70
N SER A 42 -17.06 30.03 47.68
CA SER A 42 -15.70 29.89 47.19
C SER A 42 -14.77 29.46 48.33
N GLU A 43 -14.35 28.20 48.34
CA GLU A 43 -13.09 27.79 48.96
C GLU A 43 -12.12 27.42 47.85
N PRO A 44 -10.93 28.04 47.77
CA PRO A 44 -9.93 27.67 46.78
C PRO A 44 -9.23 26.39 47.26
N SER A 45 -9.65 25.24 46.75
CA SER A 45 -8.85 24.03 46.85
C SER A 45 -7.56 24.24 46.06
N LEU A 46 -6.44 24.28 46.77
CA LEU A 46 -5.09 24.17 46.21
C LEU A 46 -5.01 22.85 45.42
N GLN A 47 -5.34 22.87 44.14
CA GLN A 47 -4.89 21.84 43.22
C GLN A 47 -3.39 22.05 43.03
N ALA A 48 -2.61 21.13 43.58
CA ALA A 48 -1.24 20.93 43.17
C ALA A 48 -1.23 20.81 41.65
N HIS A 49 -0.51 21.69 40.97
CA HIS A 49 -0.15 21.48 39.57
C HIS A 49 0.71 20.22 39.52
N SER A 50 0.06 19.06 39.37
CA SER A 50 0.70 17.92 38.76
C SER A 50 1.11 18.38 37.38
N THR A 51 2.40 18.33 37.07
CA THR A 51 2.91 18.39 35.72
C THR A 51 2.07 17.46 34.84
N GLU A 52 1.12 18.01 34.08
CA GLU A 52 0.38 17.24 33.09
C GLU A 52 1.42 16.67 32.14
N GLU A 53 1.59 15.35 32.14
CA GLU A 53 2.30 14.67 31.07
C GLU A 53 1.64 15.10 29.77
N ILE A 54 2.36 15.85 28.94
CA ILE A 54 1.92 16.24 27.59
C ILE A 54 1.93 14.96 26.76
N GLY A 55 0.88 14.16 26.92
CA GLY A 55 0.77 12.83 26.36
C GLY A 55 -0.48 12.71 25.52
N PHE A 56 -0.35 12.14 24.33
CA PHE A 56 -1.46 12.00 23.36
C PHE A 56 -2.25 10.69 23.55
N LYS A 57 -2.42 10.23 24.79
CA LYS A 57 -3.23 9.03 25.08
C LYS A 57 -4.71 9.34 24.85
N GLY A 58 -5.43 8.46 24.17
CA GLY A 58 -6.82 8.72 23.77
C GLY A 58 -6.94 9.78 22.68
N HIS A 59 -5.96 9.89 21.78
CA HIS A 59 -5.96 10.89 20.71
C HIS A 59 -7.18 10.77 19.77
N GLY A 60 -7.57 11.88 19.16
CA GLY A 60 -8.74 11.94 18.26
C GLY A 60 -8.55 11.31 16.87
N MET A 61 -7.36 10.82 16.51
CA MET A 61 -7.13 10.16 15.22
C MET A 61 -7.69 8.74 15.21
N LEU A 62 -8.42 8.39 14.15
CA LEU A 62 -8.61 6.99 13.77
C LEU A 62 -7.32 6.52 13.09
N ALA A 63 -6.39 5.99 13.89
CA ALA A 63 -5.05 5.67 13.43
C ALA A 63 -5.08 4.48 12.44
N PRO A 64 -4.43 4.59 11.27
CA PRO A 64 -4.42 3.52 10.28
C PRO A 64 -3.62 2.32 10.80
N PHE A 65 -4.11 1.10 10.52
CA PHE A 65 -3.48 -0.16 10.95
C PHE A 65 -3.12 -0.22 12.45
N THR A 66 -3.92 0.44 13.29
CA THR A 66 -3.69 0.53 14.74
C THR A 66 -4.90 -0.07 15.47
N ALA A 67 -4.66 -0.96 16.43
CA ALA A 67 -5.75 -1.51 17.23
C ALA A 67 -6.34 -0.43 18.16
N GLY A 68 -7.64 -0.46 18.41
CA GLY A 68 -8.31 0.60 19.20
C GLY A 68 -7.68 0.83 20.57
N TRP A 69 -7.31 -0.25 21.26
CA TRP A 69 -6.64 -0.17 22.57
C TRP A 69 -5.28 0.55 22.50
N GLN A 70 -4.56 0.48 21.37
CA GLN A 70 -3.30 1.19 21.20
C GLN A 70 -3.51 2.71 21.09
N SER A 71 -4.65 3.16 20.58
CA SER A 71 -4.97 4.59 20.52
C SER A 71 -5.61 5.11 21.83
N THR A 72 -6.31 4.26 22.58
CA THR A 72 -7.01 4.66 23.82
C THR A 72 -6.16 4.50 25.08
N ASP A 73 -5.34 3.46 25.15
CA ASP A 73 -4.77 2.99 26.43
C ASP A 73 -3.28 3.32 26.57
N VAL A 74 -2.58 3.58 25.46
CA VAL A 74 -1.15 3.93 25.44
C VAL A 74 -0.91 5.29 24.77
N HIS A 75 0.24 5.90 25.05
CA HIS A 75 0.68 7.10 24.35
C HIS A 75 1.32 6.71 23.01
N PRO A 76 0.97 7.36 21.89
CA PRO A 76 1.65 7.12 20.63
C PRO A 76 3.09 7.66 20.69
N LEU A 77 3.98 7.06 19.92
CA LEU A 77 5.28 7.66 19.64
C LEU A 77 5.08 8.83 18.66
N VAL A 78 5.21 10.07 19.17
CA VAL A 78 5.04 11.27 18.35
C VAL A 78 6.38 11.72 17.79
N ILE A 79 6.52 11.63 16.47
CA ILE A 79 7.69 12.11 15.74
C ILE A 79 7.56 13.61 15.47
N ASP A 80 8.60 14.38 15.83
CA ASP A 80 8.63 15.84 15.74
C ASP A 80 9.44 16.34 14.53
N ARG A 81 10.65 15.78 14.34
CA ARG A 81 11.55 16.21 13.26
C ARG A 81 12.37 15.05 12.69
N SER A 82 12.92 15.27 11.52
CA SER A 82 13.75 14.31 10.79
C SER A 82 15.06 14.96 10.31
N GLU A 83 16.10 14.14 10.16
CA GLU A 83 17.44 14.56 9.75
C GLU A 83 18.12 13.40 9.02
N GLY A 84 18.20 13.49 7.68
CA GLY A 84 18.66 12.37 6.86
C GLY A 84 17.79 11.11 7.10
N ALA A 85 18.44 10.02 7.51
CA ALA A 85 17.80 8.73 7.85
C ALA A 85 17.36 8.62 9.31
N TYR A 86 17.41 9.71 10.08
CA TYR A 86 17.01 9.74 11.49
C TYR A 86 15.71 10.51 11.69
N VAL A 87 14.96 10.10 12.70
CA VAL A 87 13.82 10.84 13.24
C VAL A 87 13.99 11.06 14.74
N TYR A 88 13.35 12.11 15.24
CA TYR A 88 13.38 12.48 16.65
C TYR A 88 11.95 12.61 17.15
N ASP A 89 11.65 12.03 18.32
CA ASP A 89 10.36 12.25 18.96
C ASP A 89 10.29 13.61 19.68
N ILE A 90 9.10 13.96 20.16
CA ILE A 90 8.84 15.20 20.92
C ILE A 90 9.66 15.32 22.22
N ASN A 91 10.24 14.23 22.71
CA ASN A 91 11.14 14.22 23.86
C ASN A 91 12.62 14.33 23.45
N GLY A 92 12.89 14.50 22.15
CA GLY A 92 14.22 14.63 21.57
C GLY A 92 14.96 13.30 21.40
N LYS A 93 14.35 12.15 21.65
CA LYS A 93 15.01 10.85 21.49
C LYS A 93 15.16 10.54 20.00
N LYS A 94 16.38 10.14 19.63
CA LYS A 94 16.79 9.85 18.26
C LYS A 94 16.58 8.39 17.89
N TYR A 95 16.09 8.16 16.68
CA TYR A 95 15.86 6.84 16.09
C TYR A 95 16.42 6.80 14.67
N ILE A 96 16.94 5.64 14.26
CA ILE A 96 17.16 5.34 12.85
C ILE A 96 15.82 4.91 12.26
N ASP A 97 15.36 5.61 11.24
CA ASP A 97 14.18 5.25 10.46
C ASP A 97 14.59 4.28 9.35
N ALA A 98 14.59 2.99 9.68
CA ALA A 98 14.97 1.93 8.75
C ALA A 98 13.88 1.63 7.71
N LEU A 99 12.66 2.18 7.85
CA LEU A 99 11.59 2.02 6.86
C LEU A 99 11.61 3.11 5.79
N ALA A 100 12.34 4.20 6.02
CA ALA A 100 12.15 5.46 5.29
C ALA A 100 10.67 5.90 5.36
N GLY A 101 10.17 6.07 6.58
CA GLY A 101 8.80 6.39 6.94
C GLY A 101 7.88 5.21 6.67
N LEU A 102 7.50 5.06 5.42
CA LEU A 102 6.77 3.90 4.91
C LEU A 102 7.22 3.61 3.48
N TRP A 103 8.49 3.21 3.34
CA TRP A 103 9.17 2.90 2.08
C TRP A 103 9.35 4.11 1.14
N CYS A 104 9.20 5.33 1.65
CA CYS A 104 8.86 6.48 0.83
C CYS A 104 9.79 7.70 0.95
N THR A 105 10.46 7.93 2.10
CA THR A 105 11.41 9.05 2.28
C THR A 105 12.81 8.71 1.73
N ALA A 106 12.90 8.38 0.44
CA ALA A 106 14.14 7.93 -0.20
C ALA A 106 15.30 8.94 -0.15
N LEU A 107 15.02 10.25 -0.05
CA LEU A 107 16.00 11.32 0.10
C LEU A 107 16.19 11.78 1.57
N GLY A 108 15.62 11.04 2.53
CA GLY A 108 15.56 11.42 3.93
C GLY A 108 14.57 12.55 4.21
N GLY A 109 14.42 12.91 5.48
CA GLY A 109 13.37 13.84 5.93
C GLY A 109 13.74 15.34 5.96
N SER A 110 14.96 15.70 5.54
CA SER A 110 15.50 17.07 5.68
C SER A 110 16.16 17.63 4.41
N GLU A 111 15.67 17.29 3.22
CA GLU A 111 16.21 17.75 1.93
C GLU A 111 15.72 19.17 1.58
N PRO A 112 16.57 20.21 1.72
CA PRO A 112 16.13 21.60 1.55
C PRO A 112 15.70 21.92 0.12
N ARG A 113 16.19 21.21 -0.90
CA ARG A 113 15.79 21.43 -2.29
C ARG A 113 14.31 21.12 -2.52
N LEU A 114 13.79 20.06 -1.89
CA LEU A 114 12.38 19.69 -1.99
C LEU A 114 11.48 20.72 -1.30
N VAL A 115 11.87 21.18 -0.11
CA VAL A 115 11.16 22.26 0.61
C VAL A 115 11.14 23.55 -0.20
N LYS A 116 12.28 23.91 -0.81
CA LYS A 116 12.40 25.08 -1.68
C LYS A 116 11.48 24.96 -2.90
N ALA A 117 11.48 23.82 -3.60
CA ALA A 117 10.61 23.58 -4.74
C ALA A 117 9.12 23.71 -4.36
N ALA A 118 8.72 23.18 -3.20
CA ALA A 118 7.37 23.33 -2.69
C ALA A 118 7.01 24.80 -2.43
N THR A 119 7.88 25.53 -1.72
CA THR A 119 7.66 26.91 -1.31
C THR A 119 7.62 27.87 -2.50
N GLU A 120 8.52 27.69 -3.47
CA GLU A 120 8.52 28.49 -4.70
C GLU A 120 7.24 28.27 -5.51
N GLN A 121 6.80 27.01 -5.63
CA GLN A 121 5.56 26.71 -6.35
C GLN A 121 4.33 27.22 -5.60
N LEU A 122 4.29 27.14 -4.26
CA LEU A 122 3.23 27.72 -3.43
C LEU A 122 3.14 29.25 -3.62
N ASN A 123 4.27 29.95 -3.58
CA ASN A 123 4.30 31.41 -3.79
C ASN A 123 3.85 31.81 -5.21
N LYS A 124 4.08 30.95 -6.21
CA LYS A 124 3.72 31.20 -7.60
C LYS A 124 2.26 30.86 -7.93
N LEU A 125 1.85 29.64 -7.57
CA LEU A 125 0.50 29.11 -7.80
C LEU A 125 0.29 27.94 -6.84
N PRO A 126 -0.41 28.15 -5.70
CA PRO A 126 -0.67 27.10 -4.73
C PRO A 126 -1.44 25.94 -5.34
N PHE A 127 -2.45 26.24 -6.17
CA PHE A 127 -3.31 25.23 -6.78
C PHE A 127 -4.03 25.76 -8.02
N TYR A 128 -4.17 24.88 -9.02
CA TYR A 128 -5.19 24.94 -10.06
C TYR A 128 -5.44 23.51 -10.56
N HIS A 129 -6.63 23.22 -11.09
CA HIS A 129 -7.04 21.86 -11.45
C HIS A 129 -6.50 21.41 -12.82
N SER A 130 -6.50 20.09 -13.08
CA SER A 130 -6.14 19.50 -14.39
C SER A 130 -7.35 19.07 -15.26
N PHE A 131 -8.55 19.59 -14.99
CA PHE A 131 -9.78 19.25 -15.72
C PHE A 131 -10.00 20.12 -16.98
N TRP A 132 -10.74 19.55 -17.95
CA TRP A 132 -11.24 20.25 -19.14
C TRP A 132 -10.15 20.94 -19.98
N ASN A 133 -9.00 20.28 -20.15
CA ASN A 133 -7.84 20.81 -20.88
C ASN A 133 -7.27 22.12 -20.30
N ARG A 134 -7.36 22.29 -18.98
CA ARG A 134 -6.63 23.29 -18.21
C ARG A 134 -5.64 22.53 -17.35
N THR A 135 -4.41 23.00 -17.24
CA THR A 135 -3.38 22.35 -16.43
C THR A 135 -2.27 23.34 -16.09
N THR A 136 -1.25 22.88 -15.37
CA THR A 136 -0.11 23.69 -14.96
C THR A 136 1.17 23.18 -15.63
N LYS A 137 2.15 24.07 -15.81
CA LYS A 137 3.45 23.69 -16.37
C LYS A 137 4.14 22.56 -15.58
N PRO A 138 4.20 22.58 -14.23
CA PRO A 138 4.75 21.46 -13.45
C PRO A 138 4.10 20.11 -13.76
N SER A 139 2.78 20.06 -13.97
CA SER A 139 2.09 18.80 -14.30
C SER A 139 2.54 18.25 -15.66
N LEU A 140 2.70 19.13 -16.66
CA LEU A 140 3.18 18.78 -18.00
C LEU A 140 4.66 18.36 -17.98
N ASP A 141 5.50 19.12 -17.27
CA ASP A 141 6.93 18.83 -17.12
C ASP A 141 7.14 17.47 -16.44
N LEU A 142 6.44 17.21 -15.33
CA LEU A 142 6.55 15.93 -14.63
C LEU A 142 6.10 14.75 -15.51
N ALA A 143 5.02 14.93 -16.28
CA ALA A 143 4.56 13.89 -17.20
C ALA A 143 5.66 13.53 -18.22
N ASN A 144 6.34 14.53 -18.79
CA ASN A 144 7.46 14.29 -19.71
C ASN A 144 8.66 13.64 -19.00
N ASP A 145 8.99 14.11 -17.79
CA ASP A 145 10.12 13.58 -17.02
C ASP A 145 9.92 12.10 -16.68
N VAL A 146 8.75 11.68 -16.21
CA VAL A 146 8.49 10.26 -15.89
C VAL A 146 8.43 9.37 -17.13
N LEU A 147 7.85 9.86 -18.24
CA LEU A 147 7.85 9.12 -19.51
C LEU A 147 9.27 8.94 -20.05
N SER A 148 10.11 9.96 -19.97
CA SER A 148 11.51 9.86 -20.42
C SER A 148 12.38 8.98 -19.51
N MET A 149 12.06 8.91 -18.21
CA MET A 149 12.81 8.14 -17.23
C MET A 149 12.48 6.65 -17.29
N PHE A 150 11.23 6.29 -17.59
CA PHE A 150 10.79 4.90 -17.65
C PHE A 150 11.19 4.25 -18.98
N THR A 151 12.12 3.30 -18.94
CA THR A 151 12.73 2.71 -20.15
C THR A 151 12.38 1.24 -20.38
N ALA A 152 11.70 0.58 -19.44
CA ALA A 152 11.39 -0.84 -19.57
C ALA A 152 10.52 -1.12 -20.82
N ARG A 153 9.56 -0.24 -21.11
CA ARG A 153 8.76 -0.20 -22.35
C ARG A 153 8.41 1.26 -22.67
N GLU A 154 8.21 1.58 -23.95
CA GLU A 154 7.65 2.87 -24.35
C GLU A 154 6.27 3.12 -23.73
N MET A 155 6.12 4.27 -23.08
CA MET A 155 4.88 4.75 -22.47
C MET A 155 4.43 6.03 -23.18
N GLY A 156 3.10 6.20 -23.35
CA GLY A 156 2.54 7.30 -24.14
C GLY A 156 1.90 8.43 -23.33
N LYS A 157 1.31 8.12 -22.17
CA LYS A 157 0.57 9.11 -21.34
C LYS A 157 0.78 8.88 -19.85
N VAL A 158 0.54 9.94 -19.08
CA VAL A 158 0.57 9.93 -17.62
C VAL A 158 -0.76 10.43 -17.07
N PHE A 159 -1.32 9.71 -16.11
CA PHE A 159 -2.45 10.16 -15.31
C PHE A 159 -2.05 10.29 -13.85
N PHE A 160 -2.35 11.41 -13.20
CA PHE A 160 -1.92 11.68 -11.82
C PHE A 160 -3.02 11.39 -10.79
N ALA A 161 -2.60 10.85 -9.65
CA ALA A 161 -3.38 10.62 -8.44
C ALA A 161 -2.60 11.11 -7.20
N ASN A 162 -3.12 10.93 -5.99
CA ASN A 162 -2.47 11.39 -4.75
C ASN A 162 -1.79 10.25 -3.98
N SER A 163 -2.24 9.02 -4.20
CA SER A 163 -1.79 7.82 -3.51
C SER A 163 -1.66 6.63 -4.47
N GLY A 164 -0.85 5.64 -4.08
CA GLY A 164 -0.76 4.36 -4.80
C GLY A 164 -2.11 3.63 -4.90
N SER A 165 -2.95 3.72 -3.85
CA SER A 165 -4.30 3.14 -3.84
C SER A 165 -5.20 3.75 -4.93
N GLU A 166 -5.23 5.08 -5.05
CA GLU A 166 -5.99 5.76 -6.11
C GLU A 166 -5.42 5.48 -7.51
N ALA A 167 -4.09 5.33 -7.62
CA ALA A 167 -3.47 4.93 -8.88
C ALA A 167 -3.99 3.55 -9.29
N ASN A 168 -3.98 2.56 -8.41
CA ASN A 168 -4.44 1.21 -8.71
C ASN A 168 -5.97 1.10 -8.92
N ASP A 169 -6.79 1.90 -8.24
CA ASP A 169 -8.22 2.02 -8.57
C ASP A 169 -8.44 2.56 -9.98
N SER A 170 -7.63 3.56 -10.35
CA SER A 170 -7.69 4.18 -11.67
C SER A 170 -7.23 3.21 -12.77
N GLN A 171 -6.26 2.32 -12.49
CA GLN A 171 -5.87 1.23 -13.40
C GLN A 171 -7.08 0.35 -13.74
N VAL A 172 -7.87 -0.06 -12.73
CA VAL A 172 -9.06 -0.89 -12.95
C VAL A 172 -10.07 -0.18 -13.86
N LYS A 173 -10.35 1.09 -13.60
CA LYS A 173 -11.23 1.89 -14.46
C LYS A 173 -10.69 2.03 -15.89
N LEU A 174 -9.39 2.27 -16.05
CA LEU A 174 -8.74 2.41 -17.35
C LEU A 174 -8.84 1.12 -18.17
N VAL A 175 -8.53 -0.03 -17.58
CA VAL A 175 -8.62 -1.34 -18.24
C VAL A 175 -10.07 -1.69 -18.60
N TRP A 176 -11.04 -1.39 -17.72
CA TRP A 176 -12.45 -1.60 -18.05
C TRP A 176 -12.92 -0.70 -19.19
N TYR A 177 -12.50 0.56 -19.18
CA TYR A 177 -12.81 1.54 -20.22
C TYR A 177 -12.20 1.11 -21.56
N TYR A 178 -10.93 0.68 -21.54
CA TYR A 178 -10.23 0.11 -22.68
C TYR A 178 -10.97 -1.09 -23.27
N ASN A 179 -11.33 -2.08 -22.45
CA ASN A 179 -12.04 -3.26 -22.93
C ASN A 179 -13.45 -2.95 -23.46
N ASN A 180 -14.18 -2.03 -22.81
CA ASN A 180 -15.48 -1.55 -23.33
C ASN A 180 -15.33 -0.86 -24.68
N ALA A 181 -14.34 0.01 -24.84
CA ALA A 181 -14.06 0.71 -26.09
C ALA A 181 -13.71 -0.26 -27.24
N MET A 182 -13.05 -1.37 -26.89
CA MET A 182 -12.70 -2.45 -27.82
C MET A 182 -13.86 -3.44 -28.09
N GLY A 183 -15.05 -3.21 -27.54
CA GLY A 183 -16.21 -4.10 -27.72
C GLY A 183 -16.13 -5.42 -26.94
N ARG A 184 -15.36 -5.46 -25.84
CA ARG A 184 -15.15 -6.64 -24.98
C ARG A 184 -15.75 -6.40 -23.58
N PRO A 185 -17.09 -6.35 -23.43
CA PRO A 185 -17.73 -5.96 -22.18
C PRO A 185 -17.54 -6.98 -21.05
N ASP A 186 -17.25 -8.25 -21.36
CA ASP A 186 -17.06 -9.30 -20.35
C ASP A 186 -15.62 -9.41 -19.84
N LYS A 187 -14.66 -8.81 -20.55
CA LYS A 187 -13.23 -8.82 -20.20
C LYS A 187 -12.94 -7.82 -19.08
N LYS A 188 -13.22 -8.23 -17.83
CA LYS A 188 -13.29 -7.37 -16.64
C LYS A 188 -12.56 -7.86 -15.41
N LYS A 189 -12.27 -9.16 -15.31
CA LYS A 189 -11.67 -9.74 -14.13
C LYS A 189 -10.19 -9.38 -14.02
N PHE A 190 -9.70 -9.25 -12.80
CA PHE A 190 -8.32 -8.97 -12.48
C PHE A 190 -7.73 -10.15 -11.75
N ILE A 191 -6.48 -10.49 -12.07
CA ILE A 191 -5.71 -11.45 -11.31
C ILE A 191 -4.61 -10.69 -10.56
N ALA A 192 -4.66 -10.75 -9.25
CA ALA A 192 -3.56 -10.36 -8.36
C ALA A 192 -2.94 -11.62 -7.76
N ARG A 193 -2.07 -11.47 -6.76
CA ARG A 193 -1.35 -12.60 -6.14
C ARG A 193 -1.65 -12.63 -4.64
N SER A 194 -1.69 -13.82 -4.08
CA SER A 194 -1.68 -13.97 -2.61
C SER A 194 -0.47 -13.23 -2.02
N LYS A 195 -0.65 -12.58 -0.87
CA LYS A 195 0.33 -11.69 -0.19
C LYS A 195 0.66 -10.36 -0.90
N SER A 196 0.08 -10.03 -2.05
CA SER A 196 0.34 -8.72 -2.68
C SER A 196 -0.24 -7.55 -1.88
N TYR A 197 0.32 -6.36 -2.06
CA TYR A 197 -0.27 -5.12 -1.56
C TYR A 197 -0.38 -4.09 -2.68
N HIS A 198 -1.61 -3.68 -2.97
CA HIS A 198 -1.92 -2.71 -4.03
C HIS A 198 -2.67 -1.47 -3.51
N GLY A 199 -3.00 -1.42 -2.22
CA GLY A 199 -3.63 -0.26 -1.59
C GLY A 199 -4.74 -0.62 -0.63
N SER A 200 -5.49 0.40 -0.21
CA SER A 200 -6.50 0.29 0.86
C SER A 200 -7.84 0.97 0.54
N THR A 201 -8.09 1.37 -0.72
CA THR A 201 -9.47 1.68 -1.18
C THR A 201 -10.23 0.38 -1.43
N LEU A 202 -11.53 0.42 -1.71
CA LEU A 202 -12.33 -0.79 -1.93
C LEU A 202 -11.78 -1.70 -3.05
N ILE A 203 -11.38 -1.12 -4.18
CA ILE A 203 -10.84 -1.88 -5.32
C ILE A 203 -9.38 -2.28 -5.05
N SER A 204 -8.50 -1.35 -4.67
CA SER A 204 -7.09 -1.67 -4.40
C SER A 204 -6.87 -2.60 -3.20
N ALA A 205 -7.74 -2.57 -2.18
CA ALA A 205 -7.75 -3.57 -1.10
C ALA A 205 -8.22 -4.94 -1.62
N SER A 206 -9.18 -4.98 -2.55
CA SER A 206 -9.55 -6.24 -3.22
C SER A 206 -8.38 -6.83 -3.99
N LEU A 207 -7.63 -6.01 -4.71
CA LEU A 207 -6.41 -6.43 -5.43
C LEU A 207 -5.32 -6.92 -4.46
N SER A 208 -5.25 -6.37 -3.25
CA SER A 208 -4.28 -6.81 -2.26
C SER A 208 -4.61 -8.23 -1.75
N GLY A 209 -3.62 -9.11 -1.72
CA GLY A 209 -3.75 -10.50 -1.27
C GLY A 209 -3.50 -10.70 0.23
N LEU A 210 -3.82 -9.71 1.07
CA LEU A 210 -3.60 -9.75 2.52
C LEU A 210 -4.94 -9.85 3.27
N PRO A 211 -5.19 -10.93 4.04
CA PRO A 211 -6.47 -11.14 4.71
C PRO A 211 -6.91 -9.99 5.63
N ALA A 212 -5.97 -9.31 6.30
CA ALA A 212 -6.27 -8.18 7.19
C ALA A 212 -6.93 -6.99 6.47
N LEU A 213 -6.71 -6.84 5.15
CA LEU A 213 -7.36 -5.81 4.34
C LEU A 213 -8.79 -6.21 3.93
N HIS A 214 -9.16 -7.49 4.09
CA HIS A 214 -10.45 -8.02 3.66
C HIS A 214 -11.42 -8.26 4.81
N GLN A 215 -10.88 -8.66 5.96
CA GLN A 215 -11.65 -8.98 7.15
C GLN A 215 -12.56 -7.81 7.54
N LYS A 216 -13.88 -8.09 7.59
CA LYS A 216 -14.94 -7.13 7.95
C LYS A 216 -15.16 -5.99 6.95
N PHE A 217 -14.66 -6.11 5.72
CA PHE A 217 -14.88 -5.14 4.63
C PHE A 217 -15.63 -5.71 3.42
N ASP A 218 -16.10 -6.97 3.50
CA ASP A 218 -16.77 -7.69 2.40
C ASP A 218 -15.93 -7.73 1.10
N LEU A 219 -14.63 -7.93 1.27
CA LEU A 219 -13.63 -8.03 0.20
C LEU A 219 -13.07 -9.46 0.09
N PRO A 220 -12.49 -9.83 -1.07
CA PRO A 220 -12.32 -9.03 -2.29
C PRO A 220 -13.61 -8.86 -3.11
N ALA A 221 -13.66 -7.83 -3.96
CA ALA A 221 -14.74 -7.65 -4.93
C ALA A 221 -14.81 -8.84 -5.92
N PRO A 222 -16.00 -9.25 -6.40
CA PRO A 222 -16.17 -10.48 -7.20
C PRO A 222 -15.37 -10.59 -8.50
N PHE A 223 -14.90 -9.47 -9.05
CA PHE A 223 -14.10 -9.46 -10.28
C PHE A 223 -12.59 -9.62 -10.01
N VAL A 224 -12.16 -9.68 -8.76
CA VAL A 224 -10.76 -9.84 -8.38
C VAL A 224 -10.50 -11.28 -7.95
N LEU A 225 -9.46 -11.86 -8.51
CA LEU A 225 -8.96 -13.20 -8.22
C LEU A 225 -7.53 -13.08 -7.71
N HIS A 226 -7.10 -14.05 -6.89
CA HIS A 226 -5.71 -14.16 -6.44
C HIS A 226 -5.12 -15.49 -6.91
N THR A 227 -4.02 -15.42 -7.65
CA THR A 227 -3.17 -16.57 -7.93
C THR A 227 -2.14 -16.77 -6.80
N ASP A 228 -1.26 -17.75 -6.97
CA ASP A 228 -0.23 -18.13 -6.00
C ASP A 228 0.70 -16.95 -5.61
N CYS A 229 1.22 -17.03 -4.39
CA CYS A 229 2.30 -16.16 -3.92
C CYS A 229 3.65 -16.71 -4.43
N PRO A 230 4.50 -15.88 -5.08
CA PRO A 230 5.80 -16.31 -5.58
C PRO A 230 6.88 -16.35 -4.49
N HIS A 231 6.55 -16.86 -3.30
CA HIS A 231 7.51 -16.99 -2.19
C HIS A 231 8.09 -18.39 -2.15
N TYR A 232 9.25 -18.58 -2.79
CA TYR A 232 9.89 -19.89 -2.93
C TYR A 232 10.12 -20.59 -1.58
N TRP A 233 10.74 -19.91 -0.63
CA TRP A 233 11.05 -20.48 0.69
C TRP A 233 9.81 -21.09 1.37
N ARG A 234 8.65 -20.44 1.25
CA ARG A 234 7.41 -20.89 1.91
C ARG A 234 6.60 -21.89 1.09
N PHE A 235 6.63 -21.82 -0.24
CA PHE A 235 5.65 -22.53 -1.09
C PHE A 235 6.24 -23.49 -2.11
N HIS A 236 7.56 -23.70 -2.13
CA HIS A 236 8.17 -24.76 -2.95
C HIS A 236 7.76 -26.15 -2.44
N LEU A 237 7.66 -27.10 -3.36
CA LEU A 237 7.50 -28.52 -3.03
C LEU A 237 8.88 -29.13 -2.69
N PRO A 238 8.93 -30.26 -1.96
CA PRO A 238 10.19 -30.98 -1.76
C PRO A 238 10.90 -31.25 -3.10
N ASP A 239 12.20 -30.99 -3.12
CA ASP A 239 13.09 -31.16 -4.28
C ASP A 239 12.76 -30.28 -5.51
N GLU A 240 11.82 -29.33 -5.39
CA GLU A 240 11.48 -28.38 -6.46
C GLU A 240 12.50 -27.25 -6.51
N THR A 241 13.16 -27.05 -7.64
CA THR A 241 14.05 -25.91 -7.88
C THR A 241 13.26 -24.61 -8.05
N GLU A 242 13.90 -23.44 -7.87
CA GLU A 242 13.24 -22.14 -8.12
C GLU A 242 12.66 -22.02 -9.53
N GLU A 243 13.31 -22.59 -10.55
CA GLU A 243 12.82 -22.53 -11.92
C GLU A 243 11.61 -23.44 -12.13
N GLU A 244 11.59 -24.64 -11.54
CA GLU A 244 10.42 -25.53 -11.54
C GLU A 244 9.25 -24.91 -10.79
N PHE A 245 9.52 -24.27 -9.64
CA PHE A 245 8.54 -23.50 -8.90
C PHE A 245 7.92 -22.40 -9.78
N SER A 246 8.75 -21.59 -10.45
CA SER A 246 8.27 -20.60 -11.42
C SER A 246 7.42 -21.20 -12.55
N THR A 247 7.79 -22.38 -13.06
CA THR A 247 7.00 -23.11 -14.06
C THR A 247 5.64 -23.51 -13.50
N ARG A 248 5.60 -24.04 -12.28
CA ARG A 248 4.34 -24.41 -11.61
C ARG A 248 3.44 -23.20 -11.40
N LEU A 249 3.99 -22.06 -10.96
CA LEU A 249 3.20 -20.84 -10.78
C LEU A 249 2.61 -20.31 -12.10
N ALA A 250 3.38 -20.38 -13.19
CA ALA A 250 2.89 -20.01 -14.51
C ALA A 250 1.77 -20.94 -15.01
N ASN A 251 1.92 -22.26 -14.80
CA ASN A 251 0.88 -23.24 -15.11
C ASN A 251 -0.39 -23.02 -14.28
N ASN A 252 -0.24 -22.69 -12.99
CA ASN A 252 -1.38 -22.38 -12.12
C ASN A 252 -2.11 -21.11 -12.55
N LEU A 253 -1.38 -20.06 -12.96
CA LEU A 253 -1.96 -18.86 -13.55
C LEU A 253 -2.72 -19.19 -14.84
N GLU A 254 -2.12 -19.96 -15.74
CA GLU A 254 -2.76 -20.38 -16.99
C GLU A 254 -4.05 -21.19 -16.73
N ASN A 255 -4.00 -22.14 -15.79
CA ASN A 255 -5.16 -22.92 -15.38
C ASN A 255 -6.28 -22.04 -14.82
N LEU A 256 -5.94 -21.00 -14.03
CA LEU A 256 -6.92 -20.04 -13.52
C LEU A 256 -7.56 -19.24 -14.66
N ILE A 257 -6.76 -18.76 -15.61
CA ILE A 257 -7.26 -18.02 -16.79
C ILE A 257 -8.22 -18.90 -17.61
N LEU A 258 -7.84 -20.16 -17.86
CA LEU A 258 -8.67 -21.12 -18.59
C LEU A 258 -9.97 -21.45 -17.86
N LYS A 259 -9.91 -21.63 -16.54
CA LYS A 259 -11.08 -21.91 -15.69
C LYS A 259 -12.10 -20.78 -15.71
N GLU A 260 -11.64 -19.53 -15.67
CA GLU A 260 -12.49 -18.35 -15.58
C GLU A 260 -13.01 -17.86 -16.94
N GLY A 261 -12.44 -18.38 -18.04
CA GLY A 261 -12.67 -17.90 -19.41
C GLY A 261 -11.67 -16.79 -19.75
N PRO A 262 -10.71 -17.00 -20.67
CA PRO A 262 -9.71 -15.99 -21.06
C PRO A 262 -10.31 -14.67 -21.56
N GLU A 263 -11.49 -14.74 -22.18
CA GLU A 263 -12.30 -13.60 -22.62
C GLU A 263 -12.83 -12.74 -21.47
N THR A 264 -12.80 -13.25 -20.23
CA THR A 264 -13.25 -12.52 -19.04
C THR A 264 -12.11 -11.88 -18.24
N ILE A 265 -10.87 -12.36 -18.39
CA ILE A 265 -9.70 -11.85 -17.67
C ILE A 265 -9.12 -10.63 -18.40
N ALA A 266 -9.12 -9.47 -17.76
CA ALA A 266 -8.69 -8.21 -18.35
C ALA A 266 -7.22 -7.88 -18.09
N ALA A 267 -6.76 -8.07 -16.86
CA ALA A 267 -5.41 -7.69 -16.47
C ALA A 267 -4.87 -8.54 -15.31
N PHE A 268 -3.55 -8.61 -15.25
CA PHE A 268 -2.77 -9.13 -14.14
C PHE A 268 -1.97 -7.98 -13.52
N ILE A 269 -2.04 -7.81 -12.20
CA ILE A 269 -1.30 -6.77 -11.47
C ILE A 269 -0.22 -7.39 -10.57
N ALA A 270 0.99 -6.85 -10.66
CA ALA A 270 2.11 -7.32 -9.85
C ALA A 270 3.11 -6.22 -9.48
N GLU A 271 3.49 -6.21 -8.21
CA GLU A 271 4.73 -5.59 -7.73
C GLU A 271 5.93 -6.42 -8.25
N PRO A 272 7.00 -5.80 -8.77
CA PRO A 272 8.24 -6.50 -9.12
C PRO A 272 8.86 -7.25 -7.94
N VAL A 273 8.84 -6.64 -6.75
CA VAL A 273 9.15 -7.26 -5.45
C VAL A 273 8.00 -6.91 -4.51
N MET A 274 7.36 -7.91 -3.89
CA MET A 274 6.25 -7.62 -2.97
C MET A 274 6.80 -6.94 -1.72
N GLY A 275 6.34 -5.73 -1.42
CA GLY A 275 6.81 -4.98 -0.25
C GLY A 275 6.10 -5.40 1.03
N ALA A 276 4.88 -4.89 1.25
CA ALA A 276 4.12 -5.14 2.48
C ALA A 276 3.68 -6.60 2.67
N GLY A 277 3.75 -7.42 1.61
CA GLY A 277 3.62 -8.87 1.68
C GLY A 277 4.72 -9.59 2.47
N GLY A 278 5.82 -8.88 2.77
CA GLY A 278 6.95 -9.37 3.54
C GLY A 278 8.26 -9.39 2.74
N VAL A 279 8.51 -8.42 1.86
CA VAL A 279 9.74 -8.33 1.04
C VAL A 279 10.00 -9.64 0.28
N ILE A 280 9.06 -10.03 -0.57
CA ILE A 280 9.10 -11.30 -1.30
C ILE A 280 9.65 -11.05 -2.70
N LEU A 281 10.83 -11.60 -2.97
CA LEU A 281 11.47 -11.57 -4.28
C LEU A 281 10.82 -12.64 -5.18
N PRO A 282 10.60 -12.34 -6.47
CA PRO A 282 10.17 -13.35 -7.41
C PRO A 282 11.26 -14.42 -7.60
N PRO A 283 10.91 -15.71 -7.75
CA PRO A 283 11.87 -16.76 -8.03
C PRO A 283 12.44 -16.60 -9.44
N LYS A 284 13.59 -17.23 -9.70
CA LYS A 284 14.23 -17.22 -11.03
C LYS A 284 13.24 -17.55 -12.14
N THR A 285 13.32 -16.83 -13.26
CA THR A 285 12.46 -16.99 -14.46
C THR A 285 10.96 -16.68 -14.28
N TYR A 286 10.51 -16.25 -13.09
CA TYR A 286 9.08 -16.03 -12.80
C TYR A 286 8.43 -15.06 -13.80
N PHE A 287 8.92 -13.82 -13.89
CA PHE A 287 8.30 -12.81 -14.75
C PHE A 287 8.40 -13.13 -16.24
N GLU A 288 9.43 -13.84 -16.68
CA GLU A 288 9.52 -14.34 -18.06
C GLU A 288 8.34 -15.29 -18.37
N LYS A 289 8.13 -16.29 -17.50
CA LYS A 289 7.07 -17.29 -17.66
C LYS A 289 5.67 -16.70 -17.51
N ILE A 290 5.48 -15.79 -16.55
CA ILE A 290 4.20 -15.09 -16.34
C ILE A 290 3.85 -14.24 -17.58
N GLN A 291 4.79 -13.43 -18.08
CA GLN A 291 4.57 -12.59 -19.27
C GLN A 291 4.19 -13.43 -20.49
N ALA A 292 4.80 -14.61 -20.67
CA ALA A 292 4.45 -15.52 -21.75
C ALA A 292 2.99 -16.00 -21.67
N VAL A 293 2.51 -16.34 -20.48
CA VAL A 293 1.10 -16.72 -20.24
C VAL A 293 0.16 -15.55 -20.51
N LEU A 294 0.46 -14.37 -19.96
CA LEU A 294 -0.40 -13.19 -20.14
C LEU A 294 -0.55 -12.81 -21.62
N LYS A 295 0.57 -12.82 -22.36
CA LYS A 295 0.59 -12.54 -23.80
C LYS A 295 -0.23 -13.55 -24.60
N LYS A 296 -0.20 -14.84 -24.24
CA LYS A 296 -0.97 -15.91 -24.91
C LYS A 296 -2.49 -15.67 -24.86
N TYR A 297 -2.99 -15.05 -23.80
CA TYR A 297 -4.42 -14.86 -23.55
C TYR A 297 -4.88 -13.39 -23.65
N ASP A 298 -4.04 -12.52 -24.20
CA ASP A 298 -4.32 -11.08 -24.31
C ASP A 298 -4.76 -10.47 -22.96
N VAL A 299 -3.99 -10.76 -21.91
CA VAL A 299 -4.20 -10.21 -20.56
C VAL A 299 -3.18 -9.10 -20.35
N LEU A 300 -3.66 -7.89 -20.00
CA LEU A 300 -2.78 -6.74 -19.78
C LEU A 300 -1.92 -6.95 -18.53
N LEU A 301 -0.68 -6.45 -18.55
CA LEU A 301 0.22 -6.47 -17.41
C LEU A 301 0.31 -5.08 -16.77
N ILE A 302 -0.06 -5.00 -15.49
CA ILE A 302 0.11 -3.81 -14.65
C ILE A 302 1.30 -4.04 -13.72
N ALA A 303 2.36 -3.23 -13.86
CA ALA A 303 3.46 -3.20 -12.90
C ALA A 303 3.17 -2.19 -11.78
N ASP A 304 3.07 -2.68 -10.54
CA ASP A 304 2.96 -1.84 -9.35
C ASP A 304 4.35 -1.48 -8.81
N GLU A 305 4.87 -0.35 -9.28
CA GLU A 305 6.18 0.19 -8.97
C GLU A 305 6.15 1.17 -7.79
N VAL A 306 5.07 1.17 -6.99
CA VAL A 306 4.90 2.10 -5.87
C VAL A 306 6.05 2.03 -4.87
N ILE A 307 6.69 0.87 -4.67
CA ILE A 307 7.86 0.70 -3.78
C ILE A 307 9.17 0.60 -4.58
N THR A 308 9.15 -0.11 -5.70
CA THR A 308 10.36 -0.56 -6.39
C THR A 308 10.99 0.49 -7.31
N ALA A 309 10.23 1.54 -7.65
CA ALA A 309 10.74 2.66 -8.43
C ALA A 309 11.76 3.53 -7.67
N PHE A 310 12.48 4.32 -8.45
CA PHE A 310 13.42 5.36 -8.04
C PHE A 310 14.62 4.86 -7.24
N GLY A 311 15.20 3.72 -7.65
CA GLY A 311 16.52 3.28 -7.16
C GLY A 311 16.49 2.23 -6.05
N ARG A 312 15.34 1.92 -5.45
CA ARG A 312 15.23 1.06 -4.24
C ARG A 312 15.96 -0.28 -4.37
N LEU A 313 15.85 -0.91 -5.53
CA LEU A 313 16.41 -2.23 -5.81
C LEU A 313 17.83 -2.20 -6.40
N GLY A 314 18.40 -1.01 -6.65
CA GLY A 314 19.66 -0.84 -7.39
C GLY A 314 19.49 -0.49 -8.87
N THR A 315 18.26 -0.53 -9.39
CA THR A 315 17.86 0.03 -10.69
C THR A 315 16.83 1.12 -10.52
N MET A 316 16.59 1.88 -11.60
CA MET A 316 15.62 2.96 -11.56
C MET A 316 14.20 2.41 -11.34
N PHE A 317 13.82 1.31 -11.99
CA PHE A 317 12.55 0.63 -11.76
C PHE A 317 12.75 -0.86 -11.50
N GLY A 318 11.84 -1.50 -10.77
CA GLY A 318 11.84 -2.96 -10.61
C GLY A 318 11.61 -3.70 -11.93
N CYS A 319 10.92 -3.09 -12.89
CA CYS A 319 10.76 -3.58 -14.24
C CYS A 319 12.11 -3.75 -14.94
N ASP A 320 13.08 -2.85 -14.68
CA ASP A 320 14.44 -2.98 -15.23
C ASP A 320 15.16 -4.20 -14.63
N MET A 321 14.99 -4.47 -13.33
CA MET A 321 15.62 -5.64 -12.68
C MET A 321 15.13 -6.97 -13.23
N TYR A 322 13.82 -7.06 -13.46
CA TYR A 322 13.16 -8.33 -13.78
C TYR A 322 12.69 -8.42 -15.23
N ASN A 323 13.14 -7.50 -16.08
CA ASN A 323 12.77 -7.38 -17.49
C ASN A 323 11.25 -7.50 -17.71
N ILE A 324 10.49 -6.69 -16.97
CA ILE A 324 9.03 -6.64 -17.03
C ILE A 324 8.65 -5.62 -18.11
N GLN A 325 7.75 -6.01 -19.01
CA GLN A 325 7.26 -5.23 -20.14
C GLN A 325 5.78 -4.86 -19.95
N PRO A 326 5.44 -3.96 -19.00
CA PRO A 326 4.06 -3.69 -18.62
C PRO A 326 3.30 -2.87 -19.67
N ASP A 327 1.97 -3.00 -19.70
CA ASP A 327 1.07 -2.11 -20.45
C ASP A 327 0.71 -0.85 -19.63
N LEU A 328 0.73 -0.98 -18.30
CA LEU A 328 0.37 0.05 -17.35
C LEU A 328 1.32 0.00 -16.14
N VAL A 329 1.66 1.15 -15.58
CA VAL A 329 2.56 1.21 -14.40
C VAL A 329 2.00 2.16 -13.36
N SER A 330 2.01 1.75 -12.10
CA SER A 330 1.67 2.62 -10.96
C SER A 330 2.94 3.03 -10.21
N ILE A 331 3.13 4.33 -9.99
CA ILE A 331 4.25 4.88 -9.19
C ILE A 331 3.71 5.86 -8.13
N ALA A 332 4.34 5.91 -6.94
CA ALA A 332 4.02 6.83 -5.86
C ALA A 332 5.23 6.96 -4.91
N LYS A 333 5.00 7.16 -3.60
CA LYS A 333 6.01 7.11 -2.53
C LYS A 333 7.28 7.91 -2.86
N ALA A 334 8.34 7.25 -3.32
CA ALA A 334 9.61 7.85 -3.65
C ALA A 334 9.54 8.83 -4.83
N LEU A 335 8.44 8.87 -5.60
CA LEU A 335 8.19 9.88 -6.64
C LEU A 335 8.40 11.31 -6.14
N SER A 336 7.98 11.63 -4.91
CA SER A 336 8.22 12.91 -4.23
C SER A 336 9.09 12.79 -2.99
N SER A 337 9.69 11.62 -2.76
CA SER A 337 10.28 11.23 -1.48
C SER A 337 9.33 11.45 -0.28
N ALA A 338 8.01 11.30 -0.49
CA ALA A 338 6.94 11.58 0.47
C ALA A 338 6.82 13.04 0.99
N TYR A 339 7.52 14.00 0.40
CA TYR A 339 7.39 15.42 0.79
C TYR A 339 6.02 16.00 0.40
N MET A 340 5.39 15.44 -0.64
CA MET A 340 4.03 15.76 -1.06
C MET A 340 3.30 14.49 -1.49
N PRO A 341 2.00 14.33 -1.17
CA PRO A 341 1.20 13.24 -1.71
C PRO A 341 1.10 13.32 -3.24
N ILE A 342 1.59 12.30 -3.93
CA ILE A 342 1.49 12.17 -5.38
C ILE A 342 1.69 10.72 -5.81
N ALA A 343 0.94 10.34 -6.83
CA ALA A 343 1.10 9.11 -7.57
C ALA A 343 0.86 9.37 -9.06
N ALA A 344 1.34 8.46 -9.90
CA ALA A 344 1.12 8.54 -11.34
C ALA A 344 0.91 7.15 -11.93
N ILE A 345 0.20 7.14 -13.04
CA ILE A 345 -0.08 5.98 -13.87
C ILE A 345 0.55 6.25 -15.22
N LEU A 346 1.50 5.42 -15.64
CA LEU A 346 2.02 5.44 -17.00
C LEU A 346 1.19 4.49 -17.85
N VAL A 347 0.82 4.93 -19.04
CA VAL A 347 -0.09 4.24 -19.95
C VAL A 347 0.61 4.01 -21.28
N SER A 348 0.62 2.77 -21.77
CA SER A 348 1.20 2.44 -23.07
C SER A 348 0.51 3.20 -24.21
N PRO A 349 1.21 3.44 -25.34
CA PRO A 349 0.62 4.12 -26.50
C PRO A 349 -0.68 3.47 -26.98
N GLU A 350 -0.75 2.15 -27.02
CA GLU A 350 -1.91 1.41 -27.52
C GLU A 350 -3.17 1.64 -26.68
N ILE A 351 -3.02 1.67 -25.34
CA ILE A 351 -4.14 1.97 -24.45
C ILE A 351 -4.50 3.45 -24.54
N ALA A 352 -3.50 4.34 -24.61
CA ALA A 352 -3.72 5.77 -24.73
C ALA A 352 -4.51 6.14 -26.00
N ASP A 353 -4.23 5.50 -27.12
CA ASP A 353 -4.93 5.71 -28.40
C ASP A 353 -6.39 5.26 -28.33
N VAL A 354 -6.67 4.11 -27.69
CA VAL A 354 -8.05 3.65 -27.46
C VAL A 354 -8.79 4.61 -26.54
N VAL A 355 -8.15 5.10 -25.47
CA VAL A 355 -8.74 6.11 -24.57
C VAL A 355 -9.05 7.39 -25.34
N HIS A 356 -8.12 7.86 -26.17
CA HIS A 356 -8.29 9.05 -27.00
C HIS A 356 -9.46 8.90 -27.98
N SER A 357 -9.51 7.80 -28.73
CA SER A 357 -10.58 7.52 -29.70
C SER A 357 -11.95 7.45 -29.02
N GLN A 358 -12.05 6.69 -27.94
CA GLN A 358 -13.34 6.49 -27.26
C GLN A 358 -13.81 7.77 -26.54
N SER A 359 -12.90 8.50 -25.89
CA SER A 359 -13.28 9.73 -25.20
C SER A 359 -13.69 10.82 -26.17
N SER A 360 -13.10 10.87 -27.37
CA SER A 360 -13.53 11.76 -28.45
C SER A 360 -14.96 11.46 -28.91
N LYS A 361 -15.34 10.17 -28.99
CA LYS A 361 -16.72 9.76 -29.31
C LYS A 361 -17.71 10.12 -28.21
N LEU A 362 -17.31 9.98 -26.94
CA LEU A 362 -18.16 10.26 -25.77
C LEU A 362 -18.19 11.76 -25.38
N GLY A 363 -17.26 12.56 -25.90
CA GLY A 363 -17.07 13.97 -25.56
C GLY A 363 -16.18 14.24 -24.33
N SER A 364 -15.87 13.23 -23.52
CA SER A 364 -14.91 13.35 -22.40
C SER A 364 -14.38 12.00 -21.91
N PHE A 365 -13.18 12.01 -21.33
CA PHE A 365 -12.73 10.96 -20.42
C PHE A 365 -13.15 11.33 -18.99
N ALA A 366 -14.26 10.78 -18.52
CA ALA A 366 -14.90 11.15 -17.25
C ALA A 366 -14.24 10.48 -16.03
N HIS A 367 -12.96 10.79 -15.80
CA HIS A 367 -12.21 10.34 -14.64
C HIS A 367 -11.12 11.34 -14.27
N GLY A 368 -10.95 11.59 -12.97
CA GLY A 368 -10.03 12.59 -12.44
C GLY A 368 -10.31 12.85 -10.97
N PHE A 369 -9.30 13.27 -10.23
CA PHE A 369 -9.41 13.72 -8.84
C PHE A 369 -9.17 15.23 -8.80
N THR A 370 -9.78 15.94 -7.85
CA THR A 370 -9.60 17.41 -7.70
C THR A 370 -8.12 17.82 -7.72
N TYR A 371 -7.26 17.02 -7.09
CA TYR A 371 -5.83 17.26 -6.96
C TYR A 371 -4.96 16.52 -7.99
N SER A 372 -5.55 15.89 -9.01
CA SER A 372 -4.80 15.28 -10.11
C SER A 372 -3.84 16.30 -10.75
N GLY A 373 -2.54 16.02 -10.65
CA GLY A 373 -1.49 16.87 -11.17
C GLY A 373 -1.28 18.15 -10.35
N HIS A 374 -1.49 18.12 -9.03
CA HIS A 374 -1.33 19.27 -8.15
C HIS A 374 0.04 19.95 -8.34
N PRO A 375 0.11 21.27 -8.67
CA PRO A 375 1.35 21.92 -9.10
C PRO A 375 2.49 21.80 -8.10
N VAL A 376 2.21 22.00 -6.80
CA VAL A 376 3.21 21.87 -5.73
C VAL A 376 3.78 20.45 -5.63
N ALA A 377 2.91 19.43 -5.66
CA ALA A 377 3.34 18.04 -5.61
C ALA A 377 4.16 17.67 -6.85
N CYS A 378 3.76 18.16 -8.03
CA CYS A 378 4.52 17.96 -9.26
C CYS A 378 5.90 18.65 -9.21
N ALA A 379 5.99 19.89 -8.72
CA ALA A 379 7.25 20.61 -8.59
C ALA A 379 8.23 19.90 -7.64
N VAL A 380 7.74 19.39 -6.51
CA VAL A 380 8.52 18.59 -5.56
C VAL A 380 8.99 17.27 -6.20
N ALA A 381 8.11 16.57 -6.91
CA ALA A 381 8.46 15.35 -7.60
C ALA A 381 9.54 15.59 -8.67
N ILE A 382 9.41 16.62 -9.51
CA ILE A 382 10.43 17.01 -10.49
C ILE A 382 11.79 17.22 -9.81
N GLU A 383 11.81 17.93 -8.69
CA GLU A 383 13.07 18.16 -7.96
C GLU A 383 13.64 16.87 -7.36
N ALA A 384 12.80 15.95 -6.87
CA ALA A 384 13.24 14.63 -6.43
C ALA A 384 13.87 13.83 -7.59
N LEU A 385 13.22 13.82 -8.77
CA LEU A 385 13.74 13.15 -9.96
C LEU A 385 15.09 13.71 -10.41
N LYS A 386 15.30 15.03 -10.33
CA LYS A 386 16.59 15.65 -10.59
C LYS A 386 17.66 15.19 -9.60
N ILE A 387 17.35 15.18 -8.30
CA ILE A 387 18.28 14.72 -7.28
C ILE A 387 18.67 13.26 -7.52
N TYR A 388 17.73 12.39 -7.87
CA TYR A 388 18.02 10.99 -8.19
C TYR A 388 18.97 10.86 -9.38
N LYS A 389 18.78 11.66 -10.44
CA LYS A 389 19.66 11.70 -11.61
C LYS A 389 21.05 12.24 -11.24
N GLU A 390 21.12 13.39 -10.58
CA GLU A 390 22.37 14.07 -10.22
C GLU A 390 23.24 13.23 -9.26
N ARG A 391 22.61 12.54 -8.30
CA ARG A 391 23.32 11.66 -7.35
C ARG A 391 23.63 10.27 -7.91
N ASN A 392 23.17 9.98 -9.13
CA ASN A 392 23.20 8.63 -9.70
C ASN A 392 22.71 7.58 -8.68
N ILE A 393 21.45 7.74 -8.23
CA ILE A 393 20.94 7.03 -7.05
C ILE A 393 21.06 5.51 -7.17
N THR A 394 20.93 4.97 -8.38
CA THR A 394 21.08 3.55 -8.67
C THR A 394 22.50 3.07 -8.39
N GLU A 395 23.51 3.81 -8.85
CA GLU A 395 24.91 3.52 -8.56
C GLU A 395 25.19 3.63 -7.07
N HIS A 396 24.71 4.70 -6.43
CA HIS A 396 24.86 4.85 -4.99
C HIS A 396 24.29 3.65 -4.23
N VAL A 397 23.07 3.22 -4.54
CA VAL A 397 22.46 2.03 -3.93
C VAL A 397 23.32 0.78 -4.18
N ASN A 398 23.78 0.56 -5.40
CA ASN A 398 24.61 -0.60 -5.74
C ASN A 398 25.93 -0.63 -4.97
N THR A 399 26.55 0.52 -4.70
CA THR A 399 27.79 0.59 -3.91
C THR A 399 27.63 0.18 -2.44
N ILE A 400 26.42 0.33 -1.86
CA ILE A 400 26.16 0.03 -0.44
C ILE A 400 25.31 -1.22 -0.21
N ALA A 401 24.61 -1.70 -1.25
CA ALA A 401 23.65 -2.81 -1.14
C ALA A 401 24.29 -4.09 -0.59
N THR A 402 25.48 -4.48 -1.06
CA THR A 402 26.15 -5.70 -0.58
C THR A 402 26.37 -5.68 0.92
N ARG A 403 26.96 -4.59 1.44
CA ARG A 403 27.19 -4.44 2.89
C ARG A 403 25.89 -4.40 3.68
N PHE A 404 24.86 -3.72 3.17
CA PHE A 404 23.55 -3.66 3.80
C PHE A 404 22.91 -5.06 3.91
N GLN A 405 22.93 -5.83 2.82
CA GLN A 405 22.38 -7.18 2.76
C GLN A 405 23.17 -8.16 3.63
N GLU A 406 24.50 -8.17 3.53
CA GLU A 406 25.37 -9.07 4.29
C GLU A 406 25.30 -8.82 5.80
N GLY A 407 25.17 -7.54 6.22
CA GLY A 407 25.10 -7.18 7.63
C GLY A 407 23.93 -7.85 8.36
N ILE A 408 22.76 -7.91 7.73
CA ILE A 408 21.60 -8.59 8.33
C ILE A 408 21.64 -10.09 8.04
N LYS A 409 22.09 -10.52 6.85
CA LYS A 409 22.23 -11.95 6.51
C LYS A 409 23.25 -12.68 7.39
N ALA A 410 24.17 -11.98 8.05
CA ALA A 410 25.05 -12.56 9.06
C ALA A 410 24.29 -13.26 10.20
N PHE A 411 23.04 -12.88 10.46
CA PHE A 411 22.19 -13.51 11.49
C PHE A 411 21.46 -14.77 11.01
N SER A 412 21.54 -15.15 9.73
CA SER A 412 20.81 -16.30 9.16
C SER A 412 21.12 -17.65 9.81
N GLY A 413 22.23 -17.73 10.56
CA GLY A 413 22.58 -18.91 11.36
C GLY A 413 21.67 -19.13 12.58
N SER A 414 21.00 -18.08 13.06
CA SER A 414 20.15 -18.11 14.26
C SER A 414 19.01 -19.12 14.16
N PRO A 415 18.69 -19.88 15.24
CA PRO A 415 17.62 -20.88 15.22
C PRO A 415 16.21 -20.28 15.12
N ILE A 416 16.05 -19.00 15.49
CA ILE A 416 14.75 -18.29 15.41
C ILE A 416 14.52 -17.62 14.04
N ILE A 417 15.52 -17.63 13.16
CA ILE A 417 15.43 -16.99 11.84
C ILE A 417 15.20 -18.08 10.79
N GLY A 418 14.02 -18.05 10.16
CA GLY A 418 13.68 -18.93 9.05
C GLY A 418 14.31 -18.48 7.74
N GLU A 419 14.11 -17.22 7.36
CA GLU A 419 14.65 -16.66 6.13
C GLU A 419 15.04 -15.18 6.31
N ILE A 420 16.16 -14.79 5.70
CA ILE A 420 16.50 -13.40 5.45
C ILE A 420 16.59 -13.20 3.94
N ARG A 421 15.73 -12.34 3.40
CA ARG A 421 15.58 -12.09 1.97
C ARG A 421 15.60 -10.60 1.68
N GLY A 422 16.09 -10.21 0.51
CA GLY A 422 16.24 -8.80 0.18
C GLY A 422 17.06 -8.57 -1.08
N LEU A 423 16.97 -7.36 -1.60
CA LEU A 423 17.67 -6.87 -2.79
C LEU A 423 17.87 -5.36 -2.67
N GLY A 424 19.00 -4.82 -3.11
CA GLY A 424 19.28 -3.38 -2.95
C GLY A 424 19.12 -2.93 -1.49
N LEU A 425 18.29 -1.91 -1.25
CA LEU A 425 17.97 -1.39 0.09
C LEU A 425 16.57 -1.79 0.56
N ILE A 426 16.15 -3.02 0.27
CA ILE A 426 14.98 -3.65 0.87
C ILE A 426 15.36 -5.01 1.46
N LEU A 427 14.85 -5.33 2.65
CA LEU A 427 15.12 -6.58 3.34
C LEU A 427 13.94 -6.98 4.23
N GLY A 428 13.63 -8.27 4.28
CA GLY A 428 12.71 -8.89 5.21
C GLY A 428 13.39 -10.03 5.96
N THR A 429 13.06 -10.14 7.24
CA THR A 429 13.46 -11.26 8.10
C THR A 429 12.19 -11.95 8.57
N GLU A 430 12.09 -13.25 8.29
CA GLU A 430 10.99 -14.08 8.73
C GLU A 430 11.46 -14.98 9.88
N PHE A 431 10.78 -14.87 11.00
CA PHE A 431 11.05 -15.68 12.18
C PHE A 431 10.22 -16.96 12.10
N ALA A 432 10.85 -18.09 12.37
CA ALA A 432 10.21 -19.40 12.35
C ALA A 432 10.84 -20.33 13.37
N ASP A 433 10.05 -21.26 13.91
CA ASP A 433 10.57 -22.24 14.84
C ASP A 433 11.50 -23.20 14.09
N ASN A 434 12.75 -23.26 14.54
CA ASN A 434 13.81 -24.09 13.98
C ASN A 434 13.91 -24.07 12.44
N LYS A 435 13.75 -22.86 11.86
CA LYS A 435 13.81 -22.59 10.42
C LYS A 435 12.74 -23.27 9.56
N SER A 436 11.67 -23.80 10.15
CA SER A 436 10.59 -24.44 9.40
C SER A 436 9.81 -23.41 8.57
N PRO A 437 9.63 -23.59 7.25
CA PRO A 437 8.78 -22.71 6.44
C PRO A 437 7.29 -22.84 6.77
N ASN A 438 6.91 -23.86 7.53
CA ASN A 438 5.53 -24.21 7.84
C ASN A 438 5.12 -23.86 9.28
N ASP A 439 6.08 -23.62 10.18
CA ASP A 439 5.84 -23.39 11.60
C ASP A 439 6.26 -21.96 11.98
N PRO A 440 5.40 -20.94 11.73
CA PRO A 440 5.68 -19.58 12.15
C PRO A 440 5.66 -19.47 13.68
N PHE A 441 6.37 -18.48 14.24
CA PHE A 441 6.20 -18.14 15.65
C PHE A 441 4.76 -17.69 15.94
N PRO A 442 4.26 -17.86 17.18
CA PRO A 442 2.95 -17.37 17.56
C PRO A 442 2.85 -15.84 17.38
N ALA A 443 1.70 -15.36 16.91
CA ALA A 443 1.50 -13.94 16.57
C ALA A 443 1.69 -12.99 17.77
N GLU A 444 1.50 -13.48 18.99
CA GLU A 444 1.77 -12.73 20.22
C GLU A 444 3.25 -12.38 20.43
N TRP A 445 4.17 -13.03 19.70
CA TRP A 445 5.60 -12.68 19.67
C TRP A 445 5.92 -11.59 18.64
N ASP A 446 5.00 -11.27 17.71
CA ASP A 446 5.18 -10.19 16.73
C ASP A 446 5.19 -8.80 17.39
N GLU A 447 4.55 -8.63 18.56
CA GLU A 447 4.55 -7.36 19.30
C GLU A 447 5.97 -6.92 19.72
N LEU A 448 6.92 -7.85 19.79
CA LEU A 448 8.33 -7.59 20.12
C LEU A 448 9.21 -7.25 18.90
N LEU A 449 8.74 -7.50 17.67
CA LEU A 449 9.62 -7.62 16.49
C LEU A 449 9.43 -6.57 15.40
N VAL A 450 8.43 -5.69 15.51
CA VAL A 450 8.30 -4.49 14.65
C VAL A 450 9.00 -3.29 15.30
N ILE A 451 10.30 -3.41 15.59
CA ILE A 451 11.12 -2.25 15.96
C ILE A 451 11.69 -1.65 14.68
N VAL A 452 10.91 -0.81 14.01
CA VAL A 452 11.40 -0.05 12.85
C VAL A 452 12.07 1.27 13.25
N LEU A 453 12.24 1.48 14.55
CA LEU A 453 12.95 2.61 15.13
C LEU A 453 13.97 2.10 16.13
N ILE A 454 15.16 1.78 15.65
CA ILE A 454 16.29 1.44 16.52
C ILE A 454 16.75 2.74 17.18
N SER A 455 16.59 2.84 18.50
CA SER A 455 17.11 4.00 19.24
C SER A 455 18.63 4.00 19.17
N SER A 456 19.24 5.15 18.85
CA SER A 456 20.70 5.26 18.77
C SER A 456 21.41 5.15 20.13
N GLN A 457 20.66 4.99 21.22
CA GLN A 457 21.15 4.76 22.58
C GLN A 457 21.11 3.24 22.90
N HIS A 458 21.92 2.45 22.20
CA HIS A 458 22.29 1.11 22.67
C HIS A 458 23.54 1.18 23.56
N GLU A 459 23.44 1.97 24.64
CA GLU A 459 24.32 1.83 25.80
C GLU A 459 23.42 1.73 27.05
N LYS A 460 23.49 0.56 27.71
CA LYS A 460 23.09 0.32 29.13
C LYS A 460 21.66 -0.06 29.50
N ARG A 461 20.91 -0.83 28.70
CA ARG A 461 19.83 -1.65 29.29
C ARG A 461 19.89 -3.08 28.81
N GLY A 462 20.33 -3.96 29.70
CA GLY A 462 20.04 -5.38 29.62
C GLY A 462 18.52 -5.54 29.65
N ILE A 463 17.94 -5.77 28.49
CA ILE A 463 16.55 -6.19 28.34
C ILE A 463 16.65 -7.66 27.94
N PRO A 464 16.07 -8.59 28.72
CA PRO A 464 16.10 -10.00 28.38
C PRO A 464 15.27 -10.22 27.13
N ILE A 465 15.91 -10.82 26.14
CA ILE A 465 15.23 -11.47 25.02
C ILE A 465 14.70 -12.78 25.61
N SER A 466 13.40 -12.85 25.92
CA SER A 466 12.70 -14.10 26.24
C SER A 466 11.75 -14.44 25.12
#